data_AF-A0A3D5R2E5-F1
#
_entry.id   AF-A0A3D5R2E5-F1
#
_cell.length_a   1.000
_cell.length_b   1.000
_cell.length_c   1.000
_cell.angle_alpha   90.00
_cell.angle_beta   90.00
_cell.angle_gamma   90.00
#
_symmetry.space_group_name_H-M   'P 1'
#
loop_
_entity.id
_entity.type
_entity.pdbx_description
1 polymer ?
#
loop_
_entity_poly.entity_id
_entity_poly.type
_entity_poly.pdbx_seq_one_letter_code
_entity_poly.pdbx_strand_id
1 'polypeptide(L)'
;MYRNGCIIIAFLVLLTLPAWAWSHQDVWLRNEQGDRITATLNSVDPYSPKKTCGACHSYSTITSGYHFQQGFDVMKDGYDAGKPWILSPGMFGAWLPTAAAGRLAAKNNSSERQIDLSTYDWIGAGKVSAKHRIKNPSCGSCHPGGGPMEFGRDARGRADGSKTHVTGEAANPGALDGDYSSRFTPDGKSAFRQSGVVEADCMICHSPGYRLEERSEQLYRRNYRWAASAGAGLGKVSGAVFTYRNPSAGPGQPGYEAGVWNLSKRPVVSYHWSNRGLFTADGRMKGSLIKKSVSSKSCLQCHAEGEAKNTGTAFSPDSDVHVKAGMTCSDCHPLSGKTKTQRLTHQIAKGKSLISHVRDDLDGQGMKTCIACHSDGQYQITRQGAKRQAGNPQATHARLLAGATFHTYLISCQSCHATSQPLRAMTILDMSAGMEYGYTADNFDGASRAEDYLQAASKPWLPWQTRG
;
A
#
# COMPACT_ATOMS: atom_id res chain seq x y z
N MET A 1 -46.56 3.24 -69.47
CA MET A 1 -45.84 2.39 -68.51
C MET A 1 -44.74 3.21 -67.85
N TYR A 2 -44.97 3.77 -66.66
CA TYR A 2 -43.91 4.31 -65.81
C TYR A 2 -44.22 3.92 -64.35
N ARG A 3 -43.25 3.23 -63.73
CA ARG A 3 -43.34 2.49 -62.46
C ARG A 3 -43.23 3.44 -61.27
N ASN A 4 -44.18 3.35 -60.35
CA ASN A 4 -44.07 3.89 -58.99
C ASN A 4 -43.06 3.07 -58.19
N GLY A 5 -41.98 3.70 -57.72
CA GLY A 5 -41.02 3.11 -56.79
C GLY A 5 -41.29 3.61 -55.37
N CYS A 6 -41.90 2.77 -54.53
CA CYS A 6 -41.97 2.99 -53.09
C CYS A 6 -40.59 2.74 -52.47
N ILE A 7 -40.00 3.76 -51.85
CA ILE A 7 -38.81 3.64 -51.00
C ILE A 7 -39.28 3.26 -49.59
N ILE A 8 -39.01 2.02 -49.18
CA ILE A 8 -39.18 1.58 -47.80
C ILE A 8 -37.91 1.95 -47.04
N ILE A 9 -38.00 2.96 -46.17
CA ILE A 9 -36.94 3.32 -45.22
C ILE A 9 -37.07 2.40 -44.01
N ALA A 10 -36.23 1.37 -43.92
CA ALA A 10 -36.13 0.53 -42.75
C ALA A 10 -35.32 1.26 -41.65
N PHE A 11 -36.01 1.75 -40.62
CA PHE A 11 -35.36 2.26 -39.40
C PHE A 11 -34.76 1.09 -38.61
N LEU A 12 -33.46 0.91 -38.72
CA LEU A 12 -32.69 -0.03 -37.91
C LEU A 12 -32.47 0.60 -36.52
N VAL A 13 -33.38 0.33 -35.59
CA VAL A 13 -33.23 0.70 -34.17
C VAL A 13 -32.12 -0.19 -33.59
N LEU A 14 -30.90 0.35 -33.53
CA LEU A 14 -29.80 -0.21 -32.74
C LEU A 14 -30.19 -0.09 -31.26
N LEU A 15 -30.79 -1.15 -30.71
CA LEU A 15 -30.94 -1.35 -29.27
C LEU A 15 -29.54 -1.48 -28.66
N THR A 16 -28.95 -0.36 -28.25
CA THR A 16 -27.80 -0.35 -27.36
C THR A 16 -28.26 -0.86 -26.00
N LEU A 17 -28.13 -2.17 -25.76
CA LEU A 17 -28.24 -2.72 -24.41
C LEU A 17 -27.16 -2.03 -23.57
N PRO A 18 -27.51 -1.31 -22.48
CA PRO A 18 -26.49 -0.74 -21.61
C PRO A 18 -25.64 -1.91 -21.12
N ALA A 19 -24.32 -1.83 -21.29
CA ALA A 19 -23.42 -2.77 -20.62
C ALA A 19 -23.65 -2.59 -19.12
N TRP A 20 -24.36 -3.53 -18.49
CA TRP A 20 -24.55 -3.51 -17.05
C TRP A 20 -23.17 -3.70 -16.43
N ALA A 21 -22.54 -2.59 -16.03
CA ALA A 21 -21.33 -2.61 -15.26
C ALA A 21 -21.63 -3.42 -13.99
N TRP A 22 -21.01 -4.59 -13.89
CA TRP A 22 -21.19 -5.49 -12.76
C TRP A 22 -20.75 -4.76 -11.49
N SER A 23 -21.72 -4.29 -10.70
CA SER A 23 -21.48 -3.71 -9.39
C SER A 23 -21.41 -4.83 -8.37
N HIS A 24 -20.55 -4.69 -7.37
CA HIS A 24 -20.62 -5.57 -6.20
C HIS A 24 -22.02 -5.44 -5.57
N GLN A 25 -22.48 -6.51 -4.91
CA GLN A 25 -23.73 -6.51 -4.14
C GLN A 25 -23.61 -5.66 -2.87
N ASP A 26 -24.74 -5.15 -2.36
CA ASP A 26 -24.77 -4.45 -1.08
C ASP A 26 -24.54 -5.42 0.09
N VAL A 27 -23.73 -5.02 1.07
CA VAL A 27 -23.28 -5.91 2.16
C VAL A 27 -23.57 -5.35 3.54
N TRP A 28 -23.84 -6.23 4.49
CA TRP A 28 -23.91 -5.87 5.90
C TRP A 28 -22.52 -5.69 6.47
N LEU A 29 -22.28 -4.55 7.12
CA LEU A 29 -21.09 -4.37 7.95
C LEU A 29 -21.15 -5.28 9.18
N ARG A 30 -19.99 -5.81 9.57
CA ARG A 30 -19.83 -6.63 10.77
C ARG A 30 -18.68 -6.12 11.62
N ASN A 31 -18.80 -6.21 12.94
CA ASN A 31 -17.70 -5.95 13.87
C ASN A 31 -16.73 -7.15 13.91
N GLU A 32 -15.68 -7.07 14.73
CA GLU A 32 -14.64 -8.13 14.85
C GLU A 32 -15.19 -9.45 15.40
N GLN A 33 -16.28 -9.41 16.19
CA GLN A 33 -17.00 -10.60 16.68
C GLN A 33 -17.81 -11.26 15.56
N GLY A 34 -18.09 -10.54 14.47
CA GLY A 34 -18.92 -10.99 13.36
C GLY A 34 -20.38 -10.56 13.48
N ASP A 35 -20.73 -9.80 14.52
CA ASP A 35 -22.07 -9.27 14.70
C ASP A 35 -22.35 -8.15 13.72
N ARG A 36 -23.61 -8.03 13.32
CA ARG A 36 -24.05 -7.00 12.38
C ARG A 36 -23.95 -5.62 13.02
N ILE A 37 -23.48 -4.65 12.24
CA ILE A 37 -23.52 -3.23 12.57
C ILE A 37 -24.69 -2.60 11.80
N THR A 38 -25.59 -1.94 12.51
CA THR A 38 -26.71 -1.16 11.94
C THR A 38 -26.80 0.20 12.61
N ALA A 39 -27.79 1.02 12.24
CA ALA A 39 -28.05 2.29 12.91
C ALA A 39 -28.36 2.15 14.41
N THR A 40 -28.86 1.01 14.85
CA THR A 40 -29.31 0.77 16.23
C THR A 40 -28.59 -0.37 16.94
N LEU A 41 -27.96 -1.29 16.20
CA LEU A 41 -27.23 -2.43 16.75
C LEU A 41 -25.73 -2.28 16.49
N ASN A 42 -24.92 -2.42 17.54
CA ASN A 42 -23.45 -2.29 17.47
C ASN A 42 -23.00 -0.99 16.75
N SER A 43 -23.83 0.06 16.82
CA SER A 43 -23.76 1.23 15.94
C SER A 43 -22.52 2.10 16.14
N VAL A 44 -21.76 1.82 17.20
CA VAL A 44 -20.52 2.50 17.57
C VAL A 44 -19.27 1.64 17.33
N ASP A 45 -19.44 0.38 16.96
CA ASP A 45 -18.32 -0.53 16.70
C ASP A 45 -17.66 -0.24 15.36
N PRO A 46 -16.33 -0.40 15.25
CA PRO A 46 -15.68 -0.38 13.95
C PRO A 46 -16.04 -1.61 13.13
N TYR A 47 -16.11 -1.45 11.80
CA TYR A 47 -16.29 -2.59 10.92
C TYR A 47 -14.97 -3.37 10.80
N SER A 48 -15.08 -4.68 10.73
CA SER A 48 -14.00 -5.62 10.46
C SER A 48 -14.02 -5.97 8.98
N PRO A 49 -12.99 -5.60 8.18
CA PRO A 49 -12.81 -6.13 6.83
C PRO A 49 -12.88 -7.66 6.78
N LYS A 50 -12.25 -8.35 7.74
CA LYS A 50 -12.21 -9.81 7.82
C LYS A 50 -13.59 -10.43 7.97
N LYS A 51 -14.44 -9.88 8.83
CA LYS A 51 -15.79 -10.41 9.05
C LYS A 51 -16.79 -9.93 8.01
N THR A 52 -16.63 -8.71 7.50
CA THR A 52 -17.52 -8.11 6.50
C THR A 52 -17.29 -8.72 5.12
N CYS A 53 -16.07 -8.61 4.59
CA CYS A 53 -15.72 -9.11 3.26
C CYS A 53 -15.45 -10.62 3.26
N GLY A 54 -14.90 -11.14 4.37
CA GLY A 54 -14.63 -12.57 4.52
C GLY A 54 -15.88 -13.46 4.58
N ALA A 55 -17.08 -12.87 4.72
CA ALA A 55 -18.34 -13.60 4.61
C ALA A 55 -18.62 -14.10 3.18
N CYS A 56 -18.05 -13.46 2.15
CA CYS A 56 -18.24 -13.84 0.74
C CYS A 56 -16.93 -14.28 0.07
N HIS A 57 -15.78 -13.93 0.62
CA HIS A 57 -14.47 -14.24 0.06
C HIS A 57 -13.57 -14.92 1.08
N SER A 58 -12.68 -15.81 0.64
CA SER A 58 -11.70 -16.42 1.55
C SER A 58 -10.65 -15.39 1.96
N TYR A 59 -10.80 -14.83 3.16
CA TYR A 59 -9.89 -13.83 3.71
C TYR A 59 -8.46 -14.35 3.83
N SER A 60 -8.28 -15.61 4.27
CA SER A 60 -6.96 -16.25 4.38
C SER A 60 -6.31 -16.45 3.01
N THR A 61 -7.08 -16.81 1.98
CA THR A 61 -6.56 -16.87 0.61
C THR A 61 -6.14 -15.48 0.17
N ILE A 62 -7.02 -14.48 0.28
CA ILE A 62 -6.77 -13.10 -0.14
C ILE A 62 -5.50 -12.51 0.48
N THR A 63 -5.26 -12.78 1.75
CA THR A 63 -4.15 -12.18 2.51
C THR A 63 -2.85 -12.98 2.41
N SER A 64 -2.82 -14.10 1.69
CA SER A 64 -1.63 -14.95 1.60
C SER A 64 -0.55 -14.42 0.64
N GLY A 65 -0.89 -13.50 -0.25
CA GLY A 65 0.08 -12.88 -1.16
C GLY A 65 1.04 -11.94 -0.45
N TYR A 66 2.24 -11.78 -1.02
CA TYR A 66 3.32 -11.02 -0.41
C TYR A 66 2.96 -9.56 -0.06
N HIS A 67 1.99 -8.95 -0.75
CA HIS A 67 1.67 -7.54 -0.51
C HIS A 67 1.04 -7.33 0.88
N PHE A 68 0.36 -8.35 1.40
CA PHE A 68 -0.19 -8.40 2.76
C PHE A 68 0.78 -9.04 3.78
N GLN A 69 1.69 -9.90 3.33
CA GLN A 69 2.63 -10.60 4.21
C GLN A 69 3.92 -9.81 4.43
N GLN A 70 4.44 -9.14 3.41
CA GLN A 70 5.70 -8.38 3.44
C GLN A 70 6.87 -9.16 4.06
N GLY A 71 6.97 -10.46 3.75
CA GLY A 71 8.01 -11.36 4.26
C GLY A 71 7.70 -12.00 5.61
N PHE A 72 6.63 -11.60 6.28
CA PHE A 72 6.17 -12.16 7.56
C PHE A 72 5.98 -13.68 7.49
N ASP A 73 5.39 -14.18 6.41
CA ASP A 73 5.10 -15.60 6.16
C ASP A 73 6.32 -16.52 6.23
N VAL A 74 7.52 -15.98 5.97
CA VAL A 74 8.79 -16.74 5.97
C VAL A 74 9.80 -16.19 6.99
N MET A 75 9.37 -15.30 7.87
CA MET A 75 10.25 -14.62 8.82
C MET A 75 10.72 -15.55 9.95
N LYS A 76 11.87 -15.22 10.55
CA LYS A 76 12.35 -15.81 11.80
C LYS A 76 13.43 -14.93 12.43
N ASP A 77 13.62 -15.04 13.74
CA ASP A 77 14.84 -14.50 14.35
C ASP A 77 16.06 -15.27 13.81
N GLY A 78 17.10 -14.55 13.39
CA GLY A 78 18.25 -15.14 12.69
C GLY A 78 17.92 -15.61 11.26
N TYR A 79 17.03 -14.90 10.56
CA TYR A 79 16.71 -15.18 9.16
C TYR A 79 17.97 -15.17 8.27
N ASP A 80 18.75 -14.09 8.34
CA ASP A 80 20.06 -13.98 7.73
C ASP A 80 21.15 -14.16 8.80
N ALA A 81 21.97 -15.20 8.64
CA ALA A 81 23.05 -15.51 9.60
C ALA A 81 24.21 -14.51 9.54
N GLY A 82 24.48 -13.91 8.38
CA GLY A 82 25.52 -12.90 8.20
C GLY A 82 25.05 -11.49 8.56
N LYS A 83 23.73 -11.26 8.54
CA LYS A 83 23.08 -10.00 8.89
C LYS A 83 21.97 -10.25 9.91
N PRO A 84 22.31 -10.52 11.18
CA PRO A 84 21.32 -10.93 12.20
C PRO A 84 20.24 -9.88 12.52
N TRP A 85 20.36 -8.67 11.96
CA TRP A 85 19.33 -7.64 12.00
C TRP A 85 18.24 -7.76 10.94
N ILE A 86 18.43 -8.61 9.94
CA ILE A 86 17.42 -8.94 8.94
C ILE A 86 16.64 -10.15 9.46
N LEU A 87 15.35 -9.96 9.69
CA LEU A 87 14.43 -10.97 10.23
C LEU A 87 13.51 -11.57 9.16
N SER A 88 13.44 -10.95 7.99
CA SER A 88 12.64 -11.43 6.86
C SER A 88 13.16 -10.85 5.54
N PRO A 89 12.75 -11.43 4.39
CA PRO A 89 13.08 -10.91 3.07
C PRO A 89 12.15 -9.77 2.60
N GLY A 90 11.28 -9.22 3.45
CA GLY A 90 10.36 -8.16 3.08
C GLY A 90 10.38 -6.97 4.02
N MET A 91 9.58 -5.94 3.73
CA MET A 91 9.62 -4.67 4.48
C MET A 91 9.38 -4.85 5.99
N PHE A 92 8.64 -5.88 6.40
CA PHE A 92 8.53 -6.24 7.80
C PHE A 92 9.68 -7.17 8.22
N GLY A 93 10.82 -6.60 8.59
CA GLY A 93 11.98 -7.34 9.10
C GLY A 93 13.24 -7.19 8.25
N ALA A 94 13.16 -6.70 7.02
CA ALA A 94 14.33 -6.18 6.30
C ALA A 94 14.71 -4.79 6.83
N TRP A 95 16.01 -4.49 6.85
CA TRP A 95 16.49 -3.12 7.05
C TRP A 95 16.75 -2.48 5.68
N LEU A 96 16.01 -1.41 5.39
CA LEU A 96 16.07 -0.69 4.12
C LEU A 96 16.42 0.78 4.40
N PRO A 97 17.70 1.16 4.42
CA PRO A 97 18.10 2.51 4.82
C PRO A 97 17.49 3.61 3.93
N THR A 98 17.17 3.29 2.67
CA THR A 98 16.52 4.22 1.74
C THR A 98 15.00 4.36 1.96
N ALA A 99 14.38 3.46 2.72
CA ALA A 99 12.93 3.42 2.94
C ALA A 99 12.52 3.70 4.40
N ALA A 100 13.36 3.34 5.38
CA ALA A 100 13.13 3.63 6.81
C ALA A 100 14.44 3.58 7.61
N ALA A 101 14.63 4.56 8.49
CA ALA A 101 15.79 4.64 9.39
C ALA A 101 15.71 3.68 10.60
N GLY A 102 14.64 2.87 10.73
CA GLY A 102 14.41 1.99 11.88
C GLY A 102 14.50 0.49 11.54
N ARG A 103 14.96 -0.30 12.51
CA ARG A 103 15.04 -1.77 12.47
C ARG A 103 13.91 -2.39 13.29
N LEU A 104 13.25 -3.40 12.73
CA LEU A 104 12.31 -4.23 13.49
C LEU A 104 13.04 -5.03 14.58
N ALA A 105 12.52 -5.01 15.80
CA ALA A 105 13.04 -5.76 16.93
C ALA A 105 12.88 -7.28 16.70
N ALA A 106 13.91 -8.04 17.11
CA ALA A 106 13.79 -9.50 17.23
C ALA A 106 12.68 -9.86 18.22
N LYS A 107 12.13 -11.08 18.14
CA LYS A 107 11.06 -11.48 19.06
C LYS A 107 11.52 -11.44 20.52
N ASN A 108 12.71 -11.95 20.81
CA ASN A 108 13.26 -11.98 22.15
C ASN A 108 14.49 -11.08 22.23
N ASN A 109 14.48 -10.13 23.16
CA ASN A 109 15.58 -9.19 23.36
C ASN A 109 16.14 -9.33 24.77
N SER A 110 17.44 -9.08 24.92
CA SER A 110 18.13 -9.12 26.22
C SER A 110 18.16 -7.77 26.93
N SER A 111 17.81 -6.69 26.21
CA SER A 111 17.79 -5.33 26.71
C SER A 111 16.85 -4.47 25.85
N GLU A 112 16.23 -3.46 26.46
CA GLU A 112 15.43 -2.45 25.76
C GLU A 112 16.24 -1.73 24.67
N ARG A 113 17.57 -1.62 24.83
CA ARG A 113 18.47 -0.99 23.84
C ARG A 113 18.54 -1.75 22.51
N GLN A 114 18.07 -2.99 22.46
CA GLN A 114 17.99 -3.79 21.24
C GLN A 114 16.66 -3.61 20.49
N ILE A 115 15.70 -2.91 21.11
CA ILE A 115 14.36 -2.66 20.56
C ILE A 115 14.36 -1.26 19.95
N ASP A 116 14.52 -1.20 18.63
CA ASP A 116 14.35 0.03 17.86
C ASP A 116 12.86 0.23 17.53
N LEU A 117 12.29 -0.64 16.69
CA LEU A 117 10.85 -0.70 16.43
C LEU A 117 10.29 -2.04 16.89
N SER A 118 9.45 -2.04 17.93
CA SER A 118 8.56 -3.18 18.18
C SER A 118 7.52 -3.28 17.07
N THR A 119 6.84 -4.42 16.92
CA THR A 119 5.72 -4.55 15.96
C THR A 119 4.63 -3.54 16.25
N TYR A 120 4.32 -3.30 17.53
CA TYR A 120 3.35 -2.28 17.92
C TYR A 120 3.74 -0.88 17.46
N ASP A 121 5.02 -0.49 17.58
CA ASP A 121 5.50 0.81 17.15
C ASP A 121 5.73 0.89 15.63
N TRP A 122 6.16 -0.21 14.99
CA TRP A 122 6.26 -0.30 13.53
C TRP A 122 4.92 0.02 12.85
N ILE A 123 3.81 -0.43 13.44
CA ILE A 123 2.46 -0.14 12.95
C ILE A 123 2.12 1.36 13.07
N GLY A 124 2.36 1.97 14.23
CA GLY A 124 1.73 3.24 14.59
C GLY A 124 2.65 4.42 14.85
N ALA A 125 3.98 4.25 14.96
CA ALA A 125 4.92 5.30 15.37
C ALA A 125 5.20 6.38 14.31
N GLY A 126 4.14 6.82 13.63
CA GLY A 126 4.14 7.99 12.76
C GLY A 126 3.50 9.19 13.46
N LYS A 127 3.45 10.31 12.74
CA LYS A 127 2.99 11.58 13.27
C LYS A 127 2.29 12.41 12.22
N VAL A 128 1.17 13.02 12.62
CA VAL A 128 0.43 14.00 11.83
C VAL A 128 0.65 15.42 12.34
N SER A 129 0.55 16.42 11.46
CA SER A 129 0.53 17.84 11.86
C SER A 129 -0.50 18.62 11.05
N ALA A 130 -1.03 19.72 11.62
CA ALA A 130 -2.06 20.52 10.95
C ALA A 130 -1.61 21.08 9.58
N LYS A 131 -0.32 21.39 9.44
CA LYS A 131 0.25 21.96 8.21
C LYS A 131 0.57 20.90 7.15
N HIS A 132 1.08 19.74 7.56
CA HIS A 132 1.63 18.73 6.63
C HIS A 132 0.78 17.46 6.53
N ARG A 133 -0.35 17.39 7.23
CA ARG A 133 -1.19 16.20 7.40
C ARG A 133 -0.40 15.00 7.92
N ILE A 134 0.42 14.31 7.12
CA ILE A 134 1.40 13.30 7.55
C ILE A 134 2.79 13.95 7.62
N LYS A 135 3.34 14.10 8.83
CA LYS A 135 4.68 14.68 9.04
C LYS A 135 5.78 13.62 8.99
N ASN A 136 5.52 12.45 9.57
CA ASN A 136 6.41 11.31 9.54
C ASN A 136 5.56 10.04 9.43
N PRO A 137 5.63 9.28 8.33
CA PRO A 137 4.87 8.05 8.19
C PRO A 137 5.40 6.96 9.13
N SER A 138 4.51 6.13 9.70
CA SER A 138 4.96 4.87 10.30
C SER A 138 5.27 3.87 9.18
N CYS A 139 6.07 2.85 9.45
CA CYS A 139 6.27 1.79 8.45
C CYS A 139 4.93 1.09 8.12
N GLY A 140 4.05 0.92 9.12
CA GLY A 140 2.73 0.34 8.95
C GLY A 140 1.72 1.18 8.17
N SER A 141 1.91 2.50 8.00
CA SER A 141 0.95 3.33 7.24
C SER A 141 0.92 2.98 5.76
N CYS A 142 2.05 2.53 5.21
CA CYS A 142 2.16 2.05 3.82
C CYS A 142 1.68 0.61 3.64
N HIS A 143 1.43 -0.14 4.72
CA HIS A 143 0.99 -1.53 4.70
C HIS A 143 -0.54 -1.63 4.63
N PRO A 144 -1.14 -2.50 3.80
CA PRO A 144 -2.60 -2.60 3.63
C PRO A 144 -3.35 -3.26 4.80
N GLY A 145 -2.64 -3.67 5.86
CA GLY A 145 -3.19 -4.47 6.97
C GLY A 145 -2.99 -5.97 6.79
N GLY A 146 -3.41 -6.78 7.77
CA GLY A 146 -3.21 -8.22 7.77
C GLY A 146 -1.76 -8.60 8.08
N GLY A 147 -1.41 -9.87 7.88
CA GLY A 147 -0.05 -10.40 8.10
C GLY A 147 0.56 -9.90 9.42
N PRO A 148 1.68 -9.16 9.38
CA PRO A 148 2.37 -8.70 10.59
C PRO A 148 1.58 -7.65 11.39
N MET A 149 0.54 -7.02 10.83
CA MET A 149 -0.30 -6.07 11.55
C MET A 149 -1.50 -6.72 12.27
N GLU A 150 -1.75 -8.00 11.97
CA GLU A 150 -2.83 -8.78 12.56
C GLU A 150 -2.30 -9.86 13.52
N PHE A 151 -1.21 -10.54 13.15
CA PHE A 151 -0.71 -11.73 13.82
C PHE A 151 0.68 -11.54 14.41
N GLY A 152 0.93 -12.21 15.54
CA GLY A 152 2.21 -12.17 16.26
C GLY A 152 3.23 -13.20 15.80
N ARG A 153 4.38 -13.22 16.46
CA ARG A 153 5.42 -14.24 16.26
C ARG A 153 5.46 -15.27 17.40
N ASP A 154 5.88 -16.49 17.08
CA ASP A 154 6.21 -17.53 18.05
C ASP A 154 7.52 -17.23 18.80
N ALA A 155 7.88 -18.04 19.79
CA ALA A 155 9.09 -17.85 20.60
C ALA A 155 10.41 -17.89 19.81
N ARG A 156 10.40 -18.33 18.55
CA ARG A 156 11.57 -18.36 17.65
C ARG A 156 11.50 -17.25 16.59
N GLY A 157 10.59 -16.30 16.76
CA GLY A 157 10.38 -15.17 15.86
C GLY A 157 9.69 -15.54 14.53
N ARG A 158 9.12 -16.75 14.40
CA ARG A 158 8.36 -17.13 13.19
C ARG A 158 6.94 -16.59 13.26
N ALA A 159 6.33 -16.31 12.11
CA ALA A 159 4.91 -15.93 12.05
C ALA A 159 4.01 -16.98 12.74
N ASP A 160 3.12 -16.51 13.62
CA ASP A 160 2.08 -17.31 14.27
C ASP A 160 0.70 -16.81 13.83
N GLY A 161 0.20 -17.36 12.73
CA GLY A 161 -1.13 -17.06 12.21
C GLY A 161 -2.29 -17.58 13.08
N SER A 162 -2.03 -18.28 14.18
CA SER A 162 -3.07 -18.81 15.08
C SER A 162 -3.52 -17.79 16.14
N LYS A 163 -2.70 -16.75 16.38
CA LYS A 163 -2.94 -15.75 17.43
C LYS A 163 -2.82 -14.34 16.87
N THR A 164 -3.87 -13.55 17.07
CA THR A 164 -3.79 -12.12 16.79
C THR A 164 -2.89 -11.45 17.82
N HIS A 165 -2.40 -10.24 17.54
CA HIS A 165 -1.64 -9.50 18.55
C HIS A 165 -2.41 -9.25 19.84
N VAL A 166 -3.74 -9.12 19.78
CA VAL A 166 -4.60 -8.99 20.98
C VAL A 166 -4.50 -10.22 21.88
N THR A 167 -4.58 -11.42 21.30
CA THR A 167 -4.50 -12.66 22.09
C THR A 167 -3.06 -13.00 22.49
N GLY A 168 -2.09 -12.70 21.63
CA GLY A 168 -0.67 -12.88 21.93
C GLY A 168 -0.17 -11.98 23.05
N GLU A 169 -0.53 -10.69 23.04
CA GLU A 169 -0.18 -9.74 24.12
C GLU A 169 -0.76 -10.19 25.47
N ALA A 170 -1.98 -10.73 25.48
CA ALA A 170 -2.62 -11.23 26.70
C ALA A 170 -1.88 -12.45 27.29
N ALA A 171 -1.25 -13.27 26.44
CA ALA A 171 -0.49 -14.44 26.86
C ALA A 171 0.96 -14.11 27.29
N ASN A 172 1.57 -13.04 26.76
CA ASN A 172 2.92 -12.64 27.10
C ASN A 172 3.16 -11.13 26.91
N PRO A 173 2.97 -10.28 27.94
CA PRO A 173 3.14 -8.83 27.84
C PRO A 173 4.59 -8.38 28.17
N GLY A 174 5.59 -9.17 27.78
CA GLY A 174 7.00 -8.89 28.11
C GLY A 174 7.48 -7.57 27.50
N ALA A 175 8.04 -6.66 28.32
CA ALA A 175 8.59 -5.38 27.84
C ALA A 175 9.83 -5.54 26.94
N LEU A 176 10.40 -6.75 26.87
CA LEU A 176 11.51 -7.11 25.97
C LEU A 176 11.05 -7.94 24.76
N ASP A 177 9.75 -8.16 24.61
CA ASP A 177 9.17 -8.86 23.46
C ASP A 177 9.08 -7.89 22.27
N GLY A 178 9.68 -8.26 21.15
CA GLY A 178 9.69 -7.42 19.96
C GLY A 178 8.32 -7.18 19.32
N ASP A 179 7.30 -7.95 19.67
CA ASP A 179 5.91 -7.66 19.27
C ASP A 179 5.19 -6.80 20.31
N TYR A 180 5.42 -7.10 21.59
CA TYR A 180 4.56 -6.64 22.70
C TYR A 180 5.19 -5.59 23.62
N SER A 181 6.24 -4.91 23.15
CA SER A 181 6.86 -3.74 23.76
C SER A 181 6.44 -2.45 23.07
N SER A 182 6.64 -1.31 23.71
CA SER A 182 6.57 0.00 23.06
C SER A 182 7.43 1.02 23.78
N ARG A 183 8.16 1.84 23.02
CA ARG A 183 8.93 2.95 23.58
C ARG A 183 8.08 4.19 23.89
N PHE A 184 6.82 4.20 23.44
CA PHE A 184 5.91 5.34 23.59
C PHE A 184 4.96 5.19 24.79
N THR A 185 4.73 3.96 25.27
CA THR A 185 3.88 3.71 26.44
C THR A 185 4.63 3.98 27.73
N PRO A 186 3.93 4.42 28.81
CA PRO A 186 4.60 4.72 30.08
C PRO A 186 5.21 3.50 30.76
N ASP A 187 4.70 2.30 30.47
CA ASP A 187 5.12 1.03 31.08
C ASP A 187 6.00 0.16 30.17
N GLY A 188 6.40 0.68 29.00
CA GLY A 188 7.26 -0.02 28.04
C GLY A 188 6.57 -1.14 27.27
N LYS A 189 5.26 -1.34 27.43
CA LYS A 189 4.50 -2.47 26.85
C LYS A 189 3.58 -2.02 25.73
N SER A 190 3.26 -2.90 24.79
CA SER A 190 2.23 -2.62 23.80
C SER A 190 0.84 -2.51 24.45
N ALA A 191 -0.12 -1.94 23.71
CA ALA A 191 -1.51 -1.82 24.14
C ALA A 191 -2.48 -2.35 23.07
N PHE A 192 -2.18 -3.49 22.46
CA PHE A 192 -3.02 -4.17 21.46
C PHE A 192 -4.40 -4.52 22.01
N ARG A 193 -4.58 -4.84 23.29
CA ARG A 193 -5.93 -5.07 23.85
C ARG A 193 -6.85 -3.86 23.70
N GLN A 194 -6.32 -2.65 23.88
CA GLN A 194 -7.05 -1.39 23.73
C GLN A 194 -7.10 -0.93 22.26
N SER A 195 -5.99 -1.09 21.55
CA SER A 195 -5.80 -0.63 20.16
C SER A 195 -6.53 -1.50 19.14
N GLY A 196 -6.64 -2.80 19.42
CA GLY A 196 -6.95 -3.85 18.46
C GLY A 196 -5.83 -4.07 17.45
N VAL A 197 -6.13 -4.80 16.38
CA VAL A 197 -5.21 -5.09 15.27
C VAL A 197 -5.64 -4.37 13.99
N VAL A 198 -4.73 -4.30 13.01
CA VAL A 198 -5.06 -3.80 11.67
C VAL A 198 -5.28 -4.98 10.73
N GLU A 199 -6.53 -5.36 10.54
CA GLU A 199 -6.94 -6.32 9.52
C GLU A 199 -6.61 -5.80 8.11
N ALA A 200 -6.38 -6.71 7.16
CA ALA A 200 -6.26 -6.40 5.74
C ALA A 200 -7.48 -5.63 5.25
N ASP A 201 -7.25 -4.37 4.88
CA ASP A 201 -8.28 -3.45 4.46
C ASP A 201 -8.55 -3.61 2.97
N CYS A 202 -9.61 -4.33 2.61
CA CYS A 202 -9.95 -4.54 1.19
C CYS A 202 -10.27 -3.22 0.47
N MET A 203 -10.80 -2.22 1.17
CA MET A 203 -11.25 -0.95 0.57
C MET A 203 -10.08 -0.05 0.19
N ILE A 204 -8.88 -0.26 0.75
CA ILE A 204 -7.67 0.52 0.43
C ILE A 204 -7.34 0.48 -1.07
N CYS A 205 -7.60 -0.66 -1.72
CA CYS A 205 -7.39 -0.86 -3.14
C CYS A 205 -8.70 -0.73 -3.94
N HIS A 206 -9.78 -1.28 -3.40
CA HIS A 206 -11.04 -1.43 -4.15
C HIS A 206 -11.98 -0.23 -4.06
N SER A 207 -11.71 0.78 -3.21
CA SER A 207 -12.54 1.98 -3.12
C SER A 207 -11.85 3.21 -3.70
N PRO A 208 -12.37 3.82 -4.78
CA PRO A 208 -11.80 5.06 -5.34
C PRO A 208 -11.85 6.25 -4.38
N GLY A 209 -12.76 6.21 -3.41
CA GLY A 209 -12.95 7.24 -2.37
C GLY A 209 -12.20 6.95 -1.07
N TYR A 210 -11.26 6.00 -1.07
CA TYR A 210 -10.49 5.65 0.12
C TYR A 210 -9.67 6.85 0.62
N ARG A 211 -9.56 6.92 1.95
CA ARG A 211 -9.04 8.05 2.72
C ARG A 211 -7.81 7.62 3.51
N LEU A 212 -6.68 7.47 2.79
CA LEU A 212 -5.44 6.95 3.39
C LEU A 212 -4.91 7.84 4.51
N GLU A 213 -5.06 9.16 4.40
CA GLU A 213 -4.63 10.11 5.44
C GLU A 213 -5.39 9.85 6.75
N GLU A 214 -6.71 9.73 6.69
CA GLU A 214 -7.57 9.47 7.85
C GLU A 214 -7.31 8.09 8.45
N ARG A 215 -7.06 7.08 7.61
CA ARG A 215 -6.63 5.75 8.06
C ARG A 215 -5.30 5.85 8.81
N SER A 216 -4.31 6.54 8.25
CA SER A 216 -2.97 6.71 8.83
C SER A 216 -3.03 7.47 10.14
N GLU A 217 -3.88 8.50 10.24
CA GLU A 217 -4.15 9.20 11.50
C GLU A 217 -4.66 8.25 12.59
N GLN A 218 -5.55 7.29 12.25
CA GLN A 218 -5.98 6.29 13.22
C GLN A 218 -4.82 5.41 13.69
N LEU A 219 -3.90 5.02 12.81
CA LEU A 219 -2.71 4.27 13.23
C LEU A 219 -1.85 5.09 14.20
N TYR A 220 -1.63 6.38 13.92
CA TYR A 220 -0.80 7.22 14.79
C TYR A 220 -1.47 7.49 16.15
N ARG A 221 -2.80 7.47 16.21
CA ARG A 221 -3.60 7.50 17.44
C ARG A 221 -3.69 6.16 18.17
N ARG A 222 -3.03 5.11 17.66
CA ARG A 222 -3.13 3.73 18.14
C ARG A 222 -4.56 3.15 18.08
N ASN A 223 -5.39 3.68 17.19
CA ASN A 223 -6.75 3.22 16.94
C ASN A 223 -6.77 2.12 15.86
N TYR A 224 -5.94 1.08 16.00
CA TYR A 224 -5.70 0.08 14.95
C TYR A 224 -6.99 -0.58 14.44
N ARG A 225 -7.89 -0.99 15.34
CA ARG A 225 -9.20 -1.59 15.01
C ARG A 225 -10.10 -0.67 14.19
N TRP A 226 -9.98 0.65 14.34
CA TRP A 226 -10.86 1.65 13.71
C TRP A 226 -10.29 2.21 12.40
N ALA A 227 -9.05 1.87 12.05
CA ALA A 227 -8.35 2.43 10.91
C ALA A 227 -9.09 2.19 9.59
N ALA A 228 -9.61 0.97 9.38
CA ALA A 228 -10.36 0.63 8.18
C ALA A 228 -11.68 1.41 8.08
N SER A 229 -12.42 1.56 9.18
CA SER A 229 -13.64 2.38 9.25
C SER A 229 -13.42 3.83 8.80
N ALA A 230 -12.33 4.43 9.28
CA ALA A 230 -11.95 5.79 8.90
C ALA A 230 -11.49 5.85 7.44
N GLY A 231 -10.63 4.92 7.01
CA GLY A 231 -10.08 4.87 5.65
C GLY A 231 -11.15 4.65 4.58
N ALA A 232 -12.15 3.80 4.85
CA ALA A 232 -13.27 3.60 3.94
C ALA A 232 -14.25 4.80 3.93
N GLY A 233 -14.10 5.78 4.82
CA GLY A 233 -14.97 6.95 4.90
C GLY A 233 -16.41 6.64 5.32
N LEU A 234 -16.63 5.51 6.00
CA LEU A 234 -17.96 5.02 6.38
C LEU A 234 -18.55 5.80 7.57
N GLY A 235 -17.70 6.41 8.38
CA GLY A 235 -18.08 7.19 9.55
C GLY A 235 -16.91 7.97 10.11
N LYS A 236 -17.20 8.77 11.14
CA LYS A 236 -16.19 9.50 11.92
C LYS A 236 -15.79 8.71 13.15
N VAL A 237 -14.48 8.51 13.36
CA VAL A 237 -13.96 7.93 14.61
C VAL A 237 -13.77 9.04 15.64
N SER A 238 -14.32 8.85 16.84
CA SER A 238 -14.18 9.78 17.96
C SER A 238 -13.50 9.10 19.15
N GLY A 239 -12.52 9.78 19.74
CA GLY A 239 -11.64 9.22 20.77
C GLY A 239 -10.33 8.67 20.19
N ALA A 240 -9.37 8.42 21.06
CA ALA A 240 -8.05 7.92 20.68
C ALA A 240 -7.45 7.12 21.84
N VAL A 241 -6.72 6.06 21.52
CA VAL A 241 -5.90 5.33 22.49
C VAL A 241 -4.67 6.16 22.87
N PHE A 242 -4.09 6.88 21.91
CA PHE A 242 -2.97 7.79 22.11
C PHE A 242 -3.21 9.15 21.43
N THR A 243 -2.83 10.23 22.11
CA THR A 243 -2.86 11.60 21.55
C THR A 243 -1.55 12.31 21.82
N TYR A 244 -0.86 12.73 20.76
CA TYR A 244 0.34 13.57 20.89
C TYR A 244 0.03 14.88 21.62
N ARG A 245 0.90 15.25 22.57
CA ARG A 245 0.81 16.54 23.27
C ARG A 245 1.16 17.70 22.33
N ASN A 246 2.16 17.49 21.47
CA ASN A 246 2.55 18.43 20.42
C ASN A 246 2.60 17.73 19.05
N PRO A 247 1.50 17.69 18.30
CA PRO A 247 1.46 17.10 16.95
C PRO A 247 2.39 17.81 15.95
N SER A 248 2.73 19.08 16.19
CA SER A 248 3.61 19.85 15.30
C SER A 248 5.09 19.61 15.58
N ALA A 249 5.48 19.05 16.72
CA ALA A 249 6.89 18.79 17.03
C ALA A 249 7.50 17.82 15.98
N GLY A 250 8.65 18.21 15.43
CA GLY A 250 9.46 17.35 14.53
C GLY A 250 10.41 16.46 15.31
N PRO A 251 11.02 15.46 14.66
CA PRO A 251 12.00 14.64 15.32
C PRO A 251 13.19 15.52 15.78
N GLY A 252 13.78 15.19 16.93
CA GLY A 252 14.76 16.01 17.64
C GLY A 252 14.18 17.17 18.48
N GLN A 253 12.89 17.51 18.35
CA GLN A 253 12.27 18.58 19.16
C GLN A 253 11.70 18.06 20.49
N PRO A 254 11.75 18.85 21.58
CA PRO A 254 11.14 18.48 22.85
C PRO A 254 9.66 18.11 22.69
N GLY A 255 9.26 16.98 23.28
CA GLY A 255 7.90 16.48 23.19
C GLY A 255 7.51 15.89 21.83
N TYR A 256 8.47 15.52 20.97
CA TYR A 256 8.21 14.81 19.72
C TYR A 256 7.37 13.54 19.95
N GLU A 257 7.68 12.79 21.01
CA GLU A 257 7.07 11.49 21.29
C GLU A 257 6.07 11.55 22.44
N ALA A 258 6.03 12.68 23.15
CA ALA A 258 5.18 12.85 24.32
C ALA A 258 3.70 12.93 23.93
N GLY A 259 2.88 12.21 24.67
CA GLY A 259 1.43 12.22 24.50
C GLY A 259 0.68 11.75 25.73
N VAL A 260 -0.61 11.57 25.56
CA VAL A 260 -1.55 11.08 26.58
C VAL A 260 -2.14 9.77 26.11
N TRP A 261 -2.09 8.76 26.99
CA TRP A 261 -2.67 7.44 26.77
C TRP A 261 -4.06 7.37 27.42
N ASN A 262 -5.04 6.88 26.67
CA ASN A 262 -6.38 6.60 27.18
C ASN A 262 -6.67 5.11 27.01
N LEU A 263 -6.39 4.35 28.06
CA LEU A 263 -6.55 2.90 28.07
C LEU A 263 -7.89 2.44 28.66
N SER A 264 -8.64 3.36 29.26
CA SER A 264 -9.91 3.07 29.95
C SER A 264 -11.14 3.28 29.06
N LYS A 265 -11.04 4.11 28.01
CA LYS A 265 -12.15 4.40 27.10
C LYS A 265 -11.76 4.10 25.66
N ARG A 266 -12.51 3.20 25.02
CA ARG A 266 -12.33 2.89 23.60
C ARG A 266 -12.85 4.00 22.68
N PRO A 267 -12.22 4.23 21.52
CA PRO A 267 -12.81 4.99 20.43
C PRO A 267 -14.14 4.41 19.94
N VAL A 268 -14.97 5.25 19.32
CA VAL A 268 -16.28 4.89 18.78
C VAL A 268 -16.44 5.42 17.35
N VAL A 269 -17.23 4.72 16.53
CA VAL A 269 -17.59 5.17 15.17
C VAL A 269 -18.96 5.85 15.19
N SER A 270 -19.08 6.98 14.52
CA SER A 270 -20.35 7.58 14.14
C SER A 270 -20.52 7.44 12.62
N TYR A 271 -21.25 6.40 12.20
CA TYR A 271 -21.47 6.10 10.79
C TYR A 271 -22.37 7.13 10.11
N HIS A 272 -22.10 7.35 8.83
CA HIS A 272 -22.89 8.25 7.98
C HIS A 272 -24.15 7.55 7.43
N TRP A 273 -24.98 6.95 8.28
CA TRP A 273 -26.15 6.15 7.86
C TRP A 273 -27.14 6.87 6.93
N SER A 274 -27.26 8.19 7.08
CA SER A 274 -28.10 9.04 6.22
C SER A 274 -27.50 9.29 4.83
N ASN A 275 -26.20 9.05 4.65
CA ASN A 275 -25.53 9.19 3.36
C ASN A 275 -25.92 8.03 2.44
N ARG A 276 -26.88 8.28 1.56
CA ARG A 276 -27.37 7.31 0.57
C ARG A 276 -26.37 7.03 -0.56
N GLY A 277 -25.23 7.72 -0.61
CA GLY A 277 -24.09 7.31 -1.44
C GLY A 277 -23.33 6.12 -0.84
N LEU A 278 -23.35 5.98 0.50
CA LEU A 278 -22.60 4.96 1.23
C LEU A 278 -23.49 3.79 1.67
N PHE A 279 -24.71 4.09 2.12
CA PHE A 279 -25.62 3.09 2.69
C PHE A 279 -26.97 3.03 1.96
N THR A 280 -27.52 1.83 1.88
CA THR A 280 -28.91 1.61 1.46
C THR A 280 -29.90 2.10 2.51
N ALA A 281 -31.19 2.14 2.16
CA ALA A 281 -32.24 2.53 3.10
C ALA A 281 -32.30 1.60 4.32
N ASP A 282 -32.07 0.31 4.12
CA ASP A 282 -32.02 -0.73 5.16
C ASP A 282 -30.67 -0.80 5.90
N GLY A 283 -29.66 0.00 5.52
CA GLY A 283 -28.41 0.12 6.27
C GLY A 283 -27.27 -0.81 5.84
N ARG A 284 -27.36 -1.44 4.66
CA ARG A 284 -26.22 -2.13 4.04
C ARG A 284 -25.25 -1.12 3.42
N MET A 285 -23.96 -1.41 3.46
CA MET A 285 -22.96 -0.68 2.69
C MET A 285 -23.18 -0.96 1.21
N LYS A 286 -23.23 0.10 0.39
CA LYS A 286 -23.46 -0.02 -1.05
C LYS A 286 -22.29 -0.71 -1.74
N GLY A 287 -22.58 -1.74 -2.52
CA GLY A 287 -21.57 -2.45 -3.31
C GLY A 287 -20.96 -1.60 -4.43
N SER A 288 -21.63 -0.51 -4.83
CA SER A 288 -21.09 0.45 -5.80
C SER A 288 -19.78 1.14 -5.34
N LEU A 289 -19.51 1.11 -4.03
CA LEU A 289 -18.26 1.59 -3.42
C LEU A 289 -17.05 0.70 -3.71
N ILE A 290 -17.28 -0.56 -4.10
CA ILE A 290 -16.25 -1.56 -4.37
C ILE A 290 -16.09 -1.70 -5.88
N LYS A 291 -14.89 -1.41 -6.39
CA LYS A 291 -14.54 -1.55 -7.81
C LYS A 291 -13.71 -2.80 -8.02
N LYS A 292 -14.13 -3.61 -9.01
CA LYS A 292 -13.38 -4.79 -9.45
C LYS A 292 -12.03 -4.42 -10.04
N SER A 293 -11.99 -3.35 -10.84
CA SER A 293 -10.75 -2.81 -11.41
C SER A 293 -10.19 -1.75 -10.47
N VAL A 294 -8.94 -1.93 -10.06
CA VAL A 294 -8.22 -1.00 -9.17
C VAL A 294 -7.64 0.14 -10.00
N SER A 295 -7.78 1.38 -9.51
CA SER A 295 -7.21 2.56 -10.16
C SER A 295 -5.75 2.76 -9.76
N SER A 296 -4.94 3.38 -10.62
CA SER A 296 -3.55 3.74 -10.25
C SER A 296 -3.47 4.63 -9.01
N LYS A 297 -4.50 5.46 -8.75
CA LYS A 297 -4.57 6.30 -7.55
C LYS A 297 -4.48 5.47 -6.26
N SER A 298 -5.09 4.27 -6.25
CA SER A 298 -5.04 3.36 -5.10
C SER A 298 -3.64 2.80 -4.83
N CYS A 299 -2.78 2.74 -5.85
CA CYS A 299 -1.37 2.34 -5.71
C CYS A 299 -0.52 3.54 -5.29
N LEU A 300 -0.72 4.67 -5.98
CA LEU A 300 0.10 5.88 -5.85
C LEU A 300 -0.03 6.56 -4.49
N GLN A 301 -1.13 6.36 -3.75
CA GLN A 301 -1.27 6.86 -2.39
C GLN A 301 -0.17 6.36 -1.42
N CYS A 302 0.47 5.22 -1.70
CA CYS A 302 1.62 4.73 -0.93
C CYS A 302 2.91 4.74 -1.76
N HIS A 303 2.83 4.47 -3.06
CA HIS A 303 4.02 4.29 -3.91
C HIS A 303 4.58 5.59 -4.50
N ALA A 304 3.77 6.63 -4.71
CA ALA A 304 4.23 7.81 -5.45
C ALA A 304 5.43 8.50 -4.79
N GLU A 305 5.37 8.73 -3.48
CA GLU A 305 6.46 9.37 -2.72
C GLU A 305 7.74 8.53 -2.74
N GLY A 306 7.62 7.21 -2.55
CA GLY A 306 8.76 6.31 -2.58
C GLY A 306 9.43 6.26 -3.95
N GLU A 307 8.65 6.20 -5.03
CA GLU A 307 9.18 6.18 -6.40
C GLU A 307 9.81 7.52 -6.78
N ALA A 308 9.20 8.65 -6.37
CA ALA A 308 9.78 9.97 -6.53
C ALA A 308 11.11 10.10 -5.78
N LYS A 309 11.13 9.76 -4.49
CA LYS A 309 12.35 9.78 -3.66
C LYS A 309 13.45 8.89 -4.25
N ASN A 310 13.14 7.67 -4.66
CA ASN A 310 14.16 6.70 -5.06
C ASN A 310 14.66 6.90 -6.50
N THR A 311 13.81 7.39 -7.40
CA THR A 311 14.14 7.41 -8.84
C THR A 311 13.76 8.69 -9.57
N GLY A 312 12.98 9.58 -8.94
CA GLY A 312 12.45 10.79 -9.56
C GLY A 312 11.29 10.53 -10.51
N THR A 313 10.75 9.31 -10.50
CA THR A 313 9.68 8.89 -11.40
C THR A 313 8.36 9.55 -11.01
N ALA A 314 7.70 10.17 -11.99
CA ALA A 314 6.30 10.59 -11.89
C ALA A 314 5.41 9.72 -12.78
N PHE A 315 4.23 9.37 -12.27
CA PHE A 315 3.23 8.59 -13.01
C PHE A 315 2.06 9.48 -13.47
N SER A 316 2.35 10.43 -14.36
CA SER A 316 1.34 11.30 -14.99
C SER A 316 1.34 11.12 -16.51
N PRO A 317 0.26 11.50 -17.21
CA PRO A 317 0.23 11.51 -18.68
C PRO A 317 1.30 12.40 -19.33
N ASP A 318 1.85 13.38 -18.59
CA ASP A 318 2.87 14.29 -19.10
C ASP A 318 4.28 13.71 -18.98
N SER A 319 4.50 12.81 -18.00
CA SER A 319 5.80 12.20 -17.73
C SER A 319 5.93 10.73 -18.16
N ASP A 320 4.81 10.02 -18.32
CA ASP A 320 4.79 8.58 -18.60
C ASP A 320 3.89 8.26 -19.81
N VAL A 321 4.53 7.78 -20.88
CA VAL A 321 3.86 7.42 -22.14
C VAL A 321 2.86 6.27 -21.98
N HIS A 322 3.04 5.39 -21.00
CA HIS A 322 2.12 4.29 -20.71
C HIS A 322 0.88 4.80 -20.02
N VAL A 323 1.05 5.69 -19.03
CA VAL A 323 -0.07 6.39 -18.38
C VAL A 323 -0.83 7.22 -19.41
N LYS A 324 -0.13 7.96 -20.27
CA LYS A 324 -0.72 8.71 -21.39
C LYS A 324 -1.50 7.83 -22.36
N ALA A 325 -1.03 6.61 -22.61
CA ALA A 325 -1.71 5.61 -23.43
C ALA A 325 -2.95 4.99 -22.74
N GLY A 326 -3.20 5.30 -21.47
CA GLY A 326 -4.33 4.80 -20.68
C GLY A 326 -4.04 3.52 -19.92
N MET A 327 -2.77 3.19 -19.65
CA MET A 327 -2.39 2.08 -18.76
C MET A 327 -2.59 2.42 -17.29
N THR A 328 -2.90 1.40 -16.49
CA THR A 328 -2.89 1.42 -15.03
C THR A 328 -1.74 0.56 -14.51
N CYS A 329 -1.35 0.76 -13.25
CA CYS A 329 -0.26 0.01 -12.62
C CYS A 329 -0.44 -1.52 -12.78
N SER A 330 -1.68 -1.99 -12.61
CA SER A 330 -2.06 -3.41 -12.69
C SER A 330 -1.92 -4.05 -14.08
N ASP A 331 -1.76 -3.25 -15.14
CA ASP A 331 -1.53 -3.81 -16.48
C ASP A 331 -0.12 -4.37 -16.60
N CYS A 332 0.85 -3.70 -15.98
CA CYS A 332 2.23 -4.17 -15.90
C CYS A 332 2.46 -5.07 -14.69
N HIS A 333 1.81 -4.74 -13.57
CA HIS A 333 1.85 -5.45 -12.28
C HIS A 333 0.54 -6.20 -12.01
N PRO A 334 0.16 -7.23 -12.81
CA PRO A 334 -1.07 -7.95 -12.59
C PRO A 334 -1.00 -8.80 -11.32
N LEU A 335 -2.15 -9.34 -10.89
CA LEU A 335 -2.15 -10.44 -9.93
C LEU A 335 -1.53 -11.68 -10.60
N SER A 336 -0.49 -12.23 -9.98
CA SER A 336 0.22 -13.41 -10.44
C SER A 336 -0.65 -14.67 -10.36
N GLY A 337 -0.36 -15.64 -11.23
CA GLY A 337 -1.07 -16.90 -11.31
C GLY A 337 -1.92 -17.06 -12.58
N LYS A 338 -2.09 -18.32 -13.01
CA LYS A 338 -2.83 -18.68 -14.22
C LYS A 338 -4.32 -18.87 -13.93
N THR A 339 -4.65 -19.38 -12.74
CA THR A 339 -6.05 -19.65 -12.35
C THR A 339 -6.68 -18.46 -11.61
N LYS A 340 -8.01 -18.46 -11.46
CA LYS A 340 -8.71 -17.46 -10.63
C LYS A 340 -8.29 -17.57 -9.16
N THR A 341 -8.19 -18.80 -8.65
CA THR A 341 -7.81 -19.07 -7.25
C THR A 341 -6.41 -18.58 -6.94
N GLN A 342 -5.44 -18.79 -7.84
CA GLN A 342 -4.09 -18.26 -7.66
C GLN A 342 -4.07 -16.73 -7.64
N ARG A 343 -4.80 -16.08 -8.55
CA ARG A 343 -4.88 -14.61 -8.56
C ARG A 343 -5.58 -14.05 -7.33
N LEU A 344 -6.53 -14.79 -6.75
CA LEU A 344 -7.20 -14.40 -5.52
C LEU A 344 -6.25 -14.32 -4.31
N THR A 345 -5.03 -14.83 -4.38
CA THR A 345 -4.05 -14.66 -3.29
C THR A 345 -3.51 -13.24 -3.17
N HIS A 346 -3.80 -12.35 -4.12
CA HIS A 346 -3.29 -10.97 -4.15
C HIS A 346 -1.75 -10.88 -4.20
N GLN A 347 -1.13 -11.87 -4.82
CA GLN A 347 0.27 -11.81 -5.21
C GLN A 347 0.42 -10.80 -6.37
N ILE A 348 0.63 -9.52 -6.09
CA ILE A 348 0.87 -8.50 -7.11
C ILE A 348 2.25 -8.73 -7.75
N ALA A 349 2.32 -8.91 -9.06
CA ALA A 349 3.57 -9.11 -9.75
C ALA A 349 4.51 -7.92 -9.56
N LYS A 350 5.79 -8.18 -9.33
CA LYS A 350 6.81 -7.15 -9.14
C LYS A 350 7.98 -7.33 -10.10
N GLY A 351 8.61 -6.21 -10.42
CA GLY A 351 9.87 -6.21 -11.17
C GLY A 351 11.06 -6.48 -10.26
N LYS A 352 12.22 -6.61 -10.88
CA LYS A 352 13.51 -6.66 -10.20
C LYS A 352 13.90 -5.24 -9.75
N SER A 353 14.22 -5.08 -8.47
CA SER A 353 14.79 -3.84 -7.95
C SER A 353 16.24 -4.08 -7.56
N LEU A 354 17.13 -3.17 -7.94
CA LEU A 354 18.56 -3.24 -7.58
C LEU A 354 18.87 -2.52 -6.26
N ILE A 355 17.89 -1.79 -5.72
CA ILE A 355 18.04 -0.93 -4.53
C ILE A 355 17.15 -1.38 -3.37
N SER A 356 16.04 -2.04 -3.67
CA SER A 356 15.04 -2.46 -2.69
C SER A 356 14.84 -3.97 -2.78
N HIS A 357 15.58 -4.70 -1.94
CA HIS A 357 15.52 -6.16 -1.85
C HIS A 357 14.31 -6.58 -1.01
N VAL A 358 13.16 -6.74 -1.66
CA VAL A 358 11.90 -7.14 -1.03
C VAL A 358 11.34 -8.29 -1.84
N ARG A 359 11.41 -9.50 -1.28
CA ARG A 359 10.96 -10.76 -1.90
C ARG A 359 11.55 -10.94 -3.30
N ASP A 360 12.87 -10.91 -3.39
CA ASP A 360 13.62 -11.09 -4.64
C ASP A 360 13.32 -12.46 -5.30
N ASP A 361 12.90 -13.44 -4.51
CA ASP A 361 12.39 -14.72 -5.01
C ASP A 361 11.20 -14.56 -5.99
N LEU A 362 10.47 -13.44 -5.91
CA LEU A 362 9.30 -13.13 -6.73
C LEU A 362 9.62 -12.19 -7.92
N ASP A 363 10.87 -11.79 -8.11
CA ASP A 363 11.26 -10.86 -9.17
C ASP A 363 10.89 -11.37 -10.56
N GLY A 364 10.18 -10.54 -11.33
CA GLY A 364 9.78 -10.83 -12.70
C GLY A 364 8.66 -11.87 -12.82
N GLN A 365 8.21 -12.48 -11.72
CA GLN A 365 7.18 -13.50 -11.76
C GLN A 365 5.80 -12.90 -12.06
N GLY A 366 5.30 -13.16 -13.28
CA GLY A 366 3.98 -12.73 -13.73
C GLY A 366 3.89 -11.26 -14.17
N MET A 367 4.96 -10.48 -13.99
CA MET A 367 5.02 -9.09 -14.46
C MET A 367 5.03 -9.07 -15.99
N LYS A 368 4.36 -8.09 -16.60
CA LYS A 368 4.46 -7.90 -18.05
C LYS A 368 5.82 -7.31 -18.41
N THR A 369 6.41 -7.82 -19.47
CA THR A 369 7.68 -7.31 -20.01
C THR A 369 7.42 -6.36 -21.18
N CYS A 370 8.42 -5.52 -21.50
CA CYS A 370 8.37 -4.66 -22.68
C CYS A 370 8.09 -5.47 -23.96
N ILE A 371 8.77 -6.62 -24.11
CA ILE A 371 8.67 -7.50 -25.27
C ILE A 371 7.26 -8.08 -25.40
N ALA A 372 6.66 -8.54 -24.30
CA ALA A 372 5.32 -9.13 -24.28
C ALA A 372 4.23 -8.18 -24.81
N CYS A 373 4.40 -6.87 -24.61
CA CYS A 373 3.47 -5.86 -25.09
C CYS A 373 3.84 -5.35 -26.49
N HIS A 374 5.13 -5.04 -26.73
CA HIS A 374 5.57 -4.34 -27.93
C HIS A 374 5.90 -5.26 -29.11
N SER A 375 6.38 -6.48 -28.85
CA SER A 375 6.88 -7.38 -29.91
C SER A 375 5.91 -8.53 -30.16
N ASP A 376 5.40 -9.12 -29.08
CA ASP A 376 4.53 -10.28 -29.18
C ASP A 376 3.08 -9.90 -29.56
N GLY A 377 2.72 -8.62 -29.37
CA GLY A 377 1.42 -8.05 -29.75
C GLY A 377 0.23 -8.61 -28.98
N GLN A 378 0.46 -9.35 -27.89
CA GLN A 378 -0.57 -10.13 -27.19
C GLN A 378 -1.40 -9.31 -26.19
N TYR A 379 -1.00 -8.08 -25.88
CA TYR A 379 -1.67 -7.26 -24.88
C TYR A 379 -2.46 -6.12 -25.52
N GLN A 380 -3.75 -6.05 -25.18
CA GLN A 380 -4.65 -4.99 -25.63
C GLN A 380 -5.31 -4.29 -24.45
N ILE A 381 -5.29 -2.95 -24.47
CA ILE A 381 -6.02 -2.15 -23.50
C ILE A 381 -7.46 -1.99 -23.99
N THR A 382 -8.41 -2.46 -23.19
CA THR A 382 -9.85 -2.42 -23.53
C THR A 382 -10.58 -1.21 -22.96
N ARG A 383 -9.91 -0.41 -22.12
CA ARG A 383 -10.49 0.80 -21.51
C ARG A 383 -10.76 1.87 -22.58
N GLN A 384 -11.88 2.59 -22.44
CA GLN A 384 -12.27 3.65 -23.35
C GLN A 384 -11.23 4.78 -23.39
N GLY A 385 -10.91 5.28 -24.59
CA GLY A 385 -9.91 6.33 -24.78
C GLY A 385 -8.45 5.88 -24.73
N ALA A 386 -8.18 4.61 -24.38
CA ALA A 386 -6.82 4.09 -24.37
C ALA A 386 -6.30 3.77 -25.78
N LYS A 387 -4.98 3.88 -25.95
CA LYS A 387 -4.30 3.35 -27.12
C LYS A 387 -4.32 1.83 -27.02
N ARG A 388 -5.12 1.18 -27.87
CA ARG A 388 -5.43 -0.25 -27.74
C ARG A 388 -4.22 -1.18 -27.83
N GLN A 389 -3.22 -0.82 -28.62
CA GLN A 389 -2.05 -1.66 -28.89
C GLN A 389 -0.75 -0.86 -28.80
N ALA A 390 0.29 -1.50 -28.26
CA ALA A 390 1.64 -0.95 -28.26
C ALA A 390 2.22 -1.00 -29.68
N GLY A 391 3.04 0.00 -30.02
CA GLY A 391 3.76 0.01 -31.29
C GLY A 391 4.93 -0.97 -31.25
N ASN A 392 5.14 -1.69 -32.35
CA ASN A 392 6.26 -2.62 -32.47
C ASN A 392 7.55 -1.87 -32.89
N PRO A 393 8.61 -1.88 -32.07
CA PRO A 393 9.83 -1.13 -32.33
C PRO A 393 10.87 -1.89 -33.17
N GLN A 394 10.66 -3.15 -33.57
CA GLN A 394 11.70 -3.98 -34.20
C GLN A 394 12.37 -3.31 -35.39
N ALA A 395 11.60 -2.74 -36.32
CA ALA A 395 12.16 -2.07 -37.50
C ALA A 395 12.99 -0.83 -37.12
N THR A 396 12.54 -0.08 -36.10
CA THR A 396 13.26 1.10 -35.59
C THR A 396 14.54 0.70 -34.88
N HIS A 397 14.52 -0.34 -34.05
CA HIS A 397 15.70 -0.87 -33.38
C HIS A 397 16.72 -1.41 -34.39
N ALA A 398 16.28 -2.18 -35.39
CA ALA A 398 17.17 -2.72 -36.43
C ALA A 398 17.91 -1.61 -37.19
N ARG A 399 17.23 -0.48 -37.47
CA ARG A 399 17.82 0.68 -38.12
C ARG A 399 18.79 1.45 -37.22
N LEU A 400 18.38 1.77 -35.98
CA LEU A 400 19.18 2.61 -35.07
C LEU A 400 20.36 1.88 -34.43
N LEU A 401 20.24 0.56 -34.25
CA LEU A 401 21.25 -0.30 -33.63
C LEU A 401 21.95 -1.18 -34.68
N ALA A 402 21.97 -0.75 -35.94
CA ALA A 402 22.69 -1.44 -37.00
C ALA A 402 24.17 -1.59 -36.61
N GLY A 403 24.68 -2.83 -36.57
CA GLY A 403 26.04 -3.13 -36.10
C GLY A 403 26.22 -3.19 -34.58
N ALA A 404 25.17 -2.92 -33.79
CA ALA A 404 25.20 -2.89 -32.33
C ALA A 404 24.04 -3.70 -31.71
N THR A 405 23.66 -4.80 -32.35
CA THR A 405 22.52 -5.66 -31.96
C THR A 405 22.63 -6.23 -30.55
N PHE A 406 23.80 -6.17 -29.93
CA PHE A 406 24.01 -6.57 -28.54
C PHE A 406 23.23 -5.75 -27.50
N HIS A 407 22.87 -4.52 -27.84
CA HIS A 407 22.12 -3.65 -26.93
C HIS A 407 20.79 -4.27 -26.50
N THR A 408 20.08 -4.96 -27.41
CA THR A 408 18.76 -5.52 -27.09
C THR A 408 18.81 -6.80 -26.25
N TYR A 409 19.99 -7.39 -26.01
CA TYR A 409 20.16 -8.53 -25.11
C TYR A 409 21.04 -8.26 -23.88
N LEU A 410 21.89 -7.21 -23.90
CA LEU A 410 22.74 -6.83 -22.75
C LEU A 410 22.23 -5.61 -21.98
N ILE A 411 21.52 -4.70 -22.64
CA ILE A 411 21.12 -3.42 -22.04
C ILE A 411 19.61 -3.42 -21.85
N SER A 412 19.19 -3.02 -20.65
CA SER A 412 17.79 -2.95 -20.30
C SER A 412 17.08 -1.86 -21.11
N CYS A 413 15.84 -2.10 -21.55
CA CYS A 413 15.10 -1.15 -22.40
C CYS A 413 14.99 0.25 -21.77
N GLN A 414 14.83 0.31 -20.44
CA GLN A 414 14.75 1.56 -19.69
C GLN A 414 16.01 2.42 -19.79
N SER A 415 17.19 1.84 -20.05
CA SER A 415 18.44 2.60 -20.21
C SER A 415 18.38 3.60 -21.37
N CYS A 416 17.56 3.30 -22.40
CA CYS A 416 17.33 4.19 -23.54
C CYS A 416 15.96 4.86 -23.51
N HIS A 417 14.95 4.20 -22.93
CA HIS A 417 13.54 4.65 -22.97
C HIS A 417 13.08 5.45 -21.75
N ALA A 418 13.86 5.50 -20.66
CA ALA A 418 13.67 6.43 -19.56
C ALA A 418 14.61 7.64 -19.76
N THR A 419 14.24 8.57 -20.64
CA THR A 419 15.15 9.61 -21.14
C THR A 419 15.43 10.72 -20.14
N SER A 420 14.59 10.92 -19.14
CA SER A 420 14.78 11.90 -18.08
C SER A 420 13.83 11.65 -16.92
N GLN A 421 14.19 12.12 -15.73
CA GLN A 421 13.38 12.07 -14.52
C GLN A 421 12.81 13.45 -14.20
N PRO A 422 11.48 13.59 -14.03
CA PRO A 422 10.82 14.88 -13.85
C PRO A 422 10.77 15.37 -12.40
N LEU A 423 10.89 14.47 -11.41
CA LEU A 423 10.80 14.83 -9.99
C LEU A 423 12.15 14.86 -9.30
N ARG A 424 12.16 15.45 -8.12
CA ARG A 424 13.32 15.48 -7.23
C ARG A 424 13.52 14.07 -6.66
N ALA A 425 14.68 13.46 -6.90
CA ALA A 425 15.06 12.20 -6.26
C ALA A 425 16.18 12.42 -5.25
N MET A 426 16.31 11.52 -4.30
CA MET A 426 17.40 11.49 -3.34
C MET A 426 18.68 10.97 -4.01
N THR A 427 19.76 11.75 -3.96
CA THR A 427 21.09 11.31 -4.39
C THR A 427 22.01 10.95 -3.24
N ILE A 428 21.83 11.59 -2.07
CA ILE A 428 22.56 11.27 -0.84
C ILE A 428 21.54 11.20 0.29
N LEU A 429 21.70 10.18 1.13
CA LEU A 429 21.01 10.03 2.39
C LEU A 429 22.02 10.27 3.53
N ASP A 430 21.78 11.31 4.32
CA ASP A 430 22.46 11.57 5.58
C ASP A 430 21.60 11.09 6.75
N MET A 431 22.17 10.22 7.59
CA MET A 431 21.58 9.75 8.84
C MET A 431 22.48 10.03 10.06
N SER A 432 23.55 10.84 9.89
CA SER A 432 24.56 11.11 10.92
C SER A 432 23.98 11.81 12.16
N ALA A 433 22.90 12.57 11.98
CA ALA A 433 22.16 13.23 13.06
C ALA A 433 21.09 12.34 13.72
N GLY A 434 21.02 11.05 13.38
CA GLY A 434 19.99 10.12 13.85
C GLY A 434 18.61 10.36 13.24
N MET A 435 18.52 11.17 12.18
CA MET A 435 17.31 11.41 11.40
C MET A 435 17.64 11.31 9.92
N GLU A 436 16.68 10.88 9.12
CA GLU A 436 16.80 10.92 7.66
C GLU A 436 16.82 12.37 7.17
N TYR A 437 17.88 12.73 6.45
CA TYR A 437 17.98 13.95 5.67
C TYR A 437 18.56 13.62 4.30
N GLY A 438 17.83 13.89 3.22
CA GLY A 438 18.29 13.64 1.87
C GLY A 438 18.80 14.89 1.18
N TYR A 439 19.65 14.71 0.18
CA TYR A 439 20.04 15.74 -0.78
C TYR A 439 19.52 15.35 -2.16
N THR A 440 18.94 16.30 -2.90
CA THR A 440 18.26 15.99 -4.17
C THR A 440 19.21 15.91 -5.37
N ALA A 441 18.88 15.05 -6.34
CA ALA A 441 19.71 14.79 -7.52
C ALA A 441 19.75 15.96 -8.52
N ASP A 442 18.76 16.85 -8.50
CA ASP A 442 18.61 17.93 -9.48
C ASP A 442 19.52 19.14 -9.17
N ASN A 443 19.62 19.52 -7.90
CA ASN A 443 20.39 20.69 -7.46
C ASN A 443 21.08 20.54 -6.09
N PHE A 444 21.07 19.34 -5.49
CA PHE A 444 21.68 19.07 -4.19
C PHE A 444 21.05 19.85 -3.01
N ASP A 445 19.79 20.27 -3.16
CA ASP A 445 19.03 20.85 -2.06
C ASP A 445 18.71 19.80 -1.00
N GLY A 446 18.61 20.25 0.25
CA GLY A 446 18.17 19.41 1.36
C GLY A 446 16.67 19.09 1.30
N ALA A 447 16.32 17.82 1.48
CA ALA A 447 14.96 17.29 1.55
C ALA A 447 14.82 16.48 2.84
N SER A 448 13.85 16.85 3.68
CA SER A 448 13.64 16.22 4.99
C SER A 448 12.29 15.51 5.10
N ARG A 449 11.51 15.53 4.01
CA ARG A 449 10.13 15.06 3.97
C ARG A 449 9.86 14.35 2.66
N ALA A 450 8.93 13.41 2.70
CA ALA A 450 8.48 12.69 1.52
C ALA A 450 7.88 13.63 0.45
N GLU A 451 7.13 14.64 0.87
CA GLU A 451 6.52 15.67 -0.01
C GLU A 451 7.57 16.51 -0.77
N ASP A 452 8.79 16.63 -0.25
CA ASP A 452 9.86 17.39 -0.90
C ASP A 452 10.26 16.73 -2.23
N TYR A 453 10.18 15.40 -2.31
CA TYR A 453 10.52 14.62 -3.50
C TYR A 453 9.41 14.62 -4.57
N LEU A 454 8.16 14.91 -4.20
CA LEU A 454 7.05 15.01 -5.15
C LEU A 454 7.09 16.30 -5.99
N GLN A 455 7.96 17.24 -5.65
CA GLN A 455 8.13 18.48 -6.40
C GLN A 455 8.83 18.22 -7.74
N ALA A 456 8.53 19.05 -8.74
CA ALA A 456 9.24 19.02 -10.01
C ALA A 456 10.73 19.35 -9.78
N ALA A 457 11.61 18.63 -10.47
CA ALA A 457 13.01 18.98 -10.55
C ALA A 457 13.18 20.33 -11.26
N SER A 458 14.17 21.12 -10.84
CA SER A 458 14.51 22.40 -11.49
C SER A 458 14.76 22.27 -13.01
N LYS A 459 15.29 21.11 -13.42
CA LYS A 459 15.38 20.62 -14.79
C LYS A 459 15.25 19.09 -14.78
N PRO A 460 14.60 18.47 -15.79
CA PRO A 460 14.63 17.02 -15.91
C PRO A 460 16.08 16.52 -15.97
N TRP A 461 16.40 15.49 -15.20
CA TRP A 461 17.76 14.97 -15.05
C TRP A 461 17.85 13.54 -15.60
N LEU A 462 19.03 13.13 -16.05
CA LEU A 462 19.23 11.80 -16.62
C LEU A 462 19.29 10.76 -15.49
N PRO A 463 18.49 9.68 -15.54
CA PRO A 463 18.59 8.64 -14.53
C PRO A 463 19.97 7.97 -14.59
N TRP A 464 20.46 7.53 -13.43
CA TRP A 464 21.66 6.71 -13.36
C TRP A 464 21.43 5.40 -14.12
N GLN A 465 22.26 5.14 -15.13
CA GLN A 465 22.19 3.90 -15.90
C GLN A 465 22.64 2.75 -15.01
N THR A 466 21.70 1.91 -14.58
CA THR A 466 22.03 0.65 -13.93
C THR A 466 22.14 -0.44 -15.00
N ARG A 467 23.27 -1.15 -15.03
CA ARG A 467 23.37 -2.40 -15.79
C ARG A 467 22.39 -3.40 -15.17
N GLY A 468 21.45 -3.92 -15.97
CA GLY A 468 20.35 -4.79 -15.51
C GLY A 468 20.76 -6.24 -15.28
#